data_AF-A0A7W1Q9E5-F1
#
_entry.id   AF-A0A7W1Q9E5-F1
#
_cell.length_a   1.000
_cell.length_b   1.000
_cell.length_c   1.000
_cell.angle_alpha   90.00
_cell.angle_beta   90.00
_cell.angle_gamma   90.00
#
_symmetry.space_group_name_H-M   'P 1'
#
loop_
_entity.id
_entity.type
_entity.pdbx_description
1 polymer ?
#
loop_
_entity_poly.entity_id
_entity_poly.type
_entity_poly.pdbx_seq_one_letter_code
_entity_poly.pdbx_strand_id
1 'polypeptide(L)'
;MAACPNCSEENPERARFCWACGTAIAEAPRSGAEERKIVSVLFVDPVGFTAASERADPEDVRARLRPYHARMKQEIERFGGTVEKFVGDAIMAVFGAPVAHEDDAERAVSAALRILDALVELNEEHPGLELAVRGAVNTGEAMVTLGARPAEGEGIVAGDVHANAA
;
A
#
# COMPACT_ATOMS: atom_id res chain seq x y z
N MET A 1 -6.44 16.38 33.21
CA MET A 1 -5.08 15.77 33.29
C MET A 1 -5.14 14.37 32.72
N ALA A 2 -4.12 13.91 31.99
CA ALA A 2 -4.06 12.57 31.42
C ALA A 2 -2.98 11.75 32.12
N ALA A 3 -3.32 10.54 32.59
CA ALA A 3 -2.35 9.63 33.20
C ALA A 3 -1.62 8.84 32.10
N CYS A 4 -0.30 8.70 32.23
CA CYS A 4 0.48 7.91 31.30
C CYS A 4 0.14 6.41 31.42
N PRO A 5 -0.15 5.68 30.32
CA PRO A 5 -0.49 4.26 30.39
C PRO A 5 0.71 3.37 30.75
N ASN A 6 1.94 3.89 30.67
CA ASN A 6 3.17 3.15 30.95
C ASN A 6 3.72 3.40 32.36
N CYS A 7 3.75 4.65 32.81
CA CYS A 7 4.36 5.01 34.12
C CYS A 7 3.38 5.64 35.11
N SER A 8 2.12 5.79 34.75
CA SER A 8 1.05 6.39 35.57
C SER A 8 1.27 7.85 35.98
N GLU A 9 2.31 8.51 35.46
CA GLU A 9 2.57 9.93 35.70
C GLU A 9 1.39 10.80 35.23
N GLU A 10 1.05 11.82 36.02
CA GLU A 10 0.04 12.80 35.63
C GLU A 10 0.64 13.82 34.66
N ASN A 11 -0.02 14.01 33.53
CA ASN A 11 0.43 14.93 32.50
C ASN A 11 -0.63 16.01 32.23
N PRO A 12 -0.20 17.24 31.86
CA PRO A 12 -1.11 18.28 31.38
C PRO A 12 -1.95 17.77 30.20
N GLU A 13 -3.18 18.26 30.05
CA GLU A 13 -4.10 17.80 28.98
C GLU A 13 -3.58 18.04 27.56
N ARG A 14 -2.68 19.03 27.40
CA ARG A 14 -2.03 19.34 26.12
C ARG A 14 -0.79 18.48 25.82
N ALA A 15 -0.34 17.66 26.77
CA ALA A 15 0.89 16.90 26.61
C ALA A 15 0.69 15.76 25.60
N ARG A 16 1.56 15.68 24.58
CA ARG A 16 1.55 14.59 23.59
C ARG A 16 2.37 13.38 24.02
N PHE A 17 3.40 13.63 24.80
CA PHE A 17 4.30 12.63 25.36
C PHE A 17 4.39 12.83 26.87
N CYS A 18 4.58 11.73 27.59
CA CYS A 18 4.83 11.77 29.00
C CYS A 18 6.18 12.42 29.28
N TRP A 19 6.20 13.48 30.09
CA TRP A 19 7.42 14.17 30.48
C TRP A 19 8.38 13.34 31.36
N ALA A 20 7.89 12.29 32.01
CA ALA A 20 8.70 11.41 32.85
C ALA A 20 9.33 10.25 32.08
N CYS A 21 8.57 9.56 31.22
CA CYS A 21 9.03 8.33 30.55
C CYS A 21 9.01 8.37 29.02
N GLY A 22 8.54 9.46 28.40
CA GLY A 22 8.52 9.63 26.95
C GLY A 22 7.39 8.90 26.21
N THR A 23 6.57 8.09 26.90
CA THR A 23 5.45 7.38 26.27
C THR A 23 4.44 8.37 25.67
N ALA A 24 4.01 8.13 24.42
CA ALA A 24 2.94 8.90 23.79
C ALA A 24 1.63 8.75 24.57
N ILE A 25 0.99 9.87 24.91
CA ILE A 25 -0.24 9.93 25.72
C ILE A 25 -1.39 10.65 25.01
N ALA A 26 -1.10 11.40 23.95
CA ALA A 26 -2.13 11.93 23.05
C ALA A 26 -2.41 10.92 21.94
N GLU A 27 -3.67 10.85 21.52
CA GLU A 27 -4.08 10.14 20.31
C GLU A 27 -3.22 10.59 19.12
N ALA A 28 -2.83 9.60 18.31
CA ALA A 28 -2.19 9.76 17.01
C ALA A 28 -2.91 10.87 16.19
N PRO A 29 -2.21 11.55 15.26
CA PRO A 29 -2.79 12.64 14.48
C PRO A 29 -4.21 12.29 14.02
N ARG A 30 -5.11 13.26 14.17
CA ARG A 30 -6.53 13.16 13.82
C ARG A 30 -6.68 12.42 12.50
N SER A 31 -7.48 11.35 12.47
CA SER A 31 -7.95 10.73 11.23
C SER A 31 -8.38 11.83 10.27
N GLY A 32 -7.72 11.94 9.11
CA GLY A 32 -7.99 12.98 8.11
C GLY A 32 -7.01 14.17 8.08
N ALA A 33 -5.87 14.13 8.79
CA ALA A 33 -4.80 15.10 8.57
C ALA A 33 -4.11 14.84 7.22
N GLU A 34 -4.13 15.81 6.31
CA GLU A 34 -3.52 15.71 4.98
C GLU A 34 -2.15 16.37 4.96
N GLU A 35 -1.15 15.69 4.40
CA GLU A 35 0.21 16.20 4.23
C GLU A 35 0.69 16.06 2.78
N ARG A 36 1.32 17.11 2.25
CA ARG A 36 1.99 17.03 0.94
C ARG A 36 3.32 16.30 1.11
N LYS A 37 3.47 15.16 0.42
CA LYS A 37 4.71 14.36 0.42
C LYS A 37 5.13 14.02 -0.99
N ILE A 38 6.43 13.77 -1.16
CA ILE A 38 6.92 13.06 -2.34
C ILE A 38 6.72 11.57 -2.07
N VAL A 39 6.00 10.91 -2.98
CA VAL A 39 5.72 9.47 -2.90
C VAL A 39 6.09 8.81 -4.22
N SER A 40 6.36 7.50 -4.17
CA SER A 40 6.49 6.67 -5.36
C SER A 40 5.31 5.72 -5.44
N VAL A 41 4.55 5.78 -6.53
CA VAL A 41 3.38 4.94 -6.78
C VAL A 41 3.79 3.82 -7.72
N LEU A 42 3.51 2.59 -7.31
CA LEU A 42 3.65 1.38 -8.12
C LEU A 42 2.25 0.95 -8.57
N PHE A 43 2.08 0.82 -9.88
CA PHE A 43 0.91 0.22 -10.50
C PHE A 43 1.30 -1.11 -11.14
N VAL A 44 0.56 -2.17 -10.83
CA VAL A 44 0.78 -3.51 -11.41
C VAL A 44 -0.52 -4.00 -12.02
N ASP A 45 -0.50 -4.27 -13.31
CA ASP A 45 -1.69 -4.63 -14.08
C ASP A 45 -1.47 -5.93 -14.86
N PRO A 46 -2.34 -6.94 -14.71
CA PRO A 46 -2.26 -8.16 -15.51
C PRO A 46 -2.48 -7.91 -17.01
N VAL A 47 -1.61 -8.48 -17.84
CA VAL A 47 -1.68 -8.38 -19.29
C VAL A 47 -2.70 -9.38 -19.83
N GLY A 48 -3.74 -8.88 -20.51
CA GLY A 48 -4.72 -9.71 -21.21
C GLY A 48 -5.73 -10.42 -20.31
N PHE A 49 -5.65 -10.22 -18.98
CA PHE A 49 -6.55 -10.84 -18.02
C PHE A 49 -7.98 -10.32 -18.13
N THR A 50 -8.15 -9.02 -18.40
CA THR A 50 -9.47 -8.38 -18.58
C THR A 50 -10.29 -9.11 -19.64
N ALA A 51 -9.71 -9.37 -20.83
CA ALA A 51 -10.40 -10.06 -21.92
C ALA A 51 -10.67 -11.55 -21.64
N ALA A 52 -9.82 -12.21 -20.84
CA ALA A 52 -10.03 -13.60 -20.42
C ALA A 52 -11.13 -13.72 -19.36
N SER A 53 -11.20 -12.76 -18.44
CA SER A 53 -12.17 -12.71 -17.34
C SER A 53 -13.60 -12.43 -17.81
N GLU A 54 -13.79 -11.68 -18.90
CA GLU A 54 -15.13 -11.40 -19.48
C GLU A 54 -15.87 -12.65 -19.95
N ARG A 55 -15.15 -13.75 -20.23
CA ARG A 55 -15.73 -15.01 -20.72
C ARG A 55 -15.74 -16.13 -19.68
N ALA A 56 -15.18 -15.88 -18.51
CA ALA A 56 -15.05 -16.85 -17.43
C ALA A 56 -16.14 -16.64 -16.36
N ASP A 57 -16.42 -17.68 -15.57
CA ASP A 57 -17.32 -17.54 -14.43
C ASP A 57 -16.70 -16.58 -13.39
N PRO A 58 -17.44 -15.59 -12.87
CA PRO A 58 -16.93 -14.66 -11.87
C PRO A 58 -16.36 -15.33 -10.61
N GLU A 59 -16.90 -16.49 -10.19
CA GLU A 59 -16.37 -17.25 -9.05
C GLU A 59 -14.99 -17.83 -9.34
N ASP A 60 -14.79 -18.33 -10.56
CA ASP A 60 -13.51 -18.87 -11.02
C ASP A 60 -12.44 -17.78 -11.17
N VAL A 61 -12.82 -16.63 -11.73
CA VAL A 61 -11.94 -15.45 -11.84
C VAL A 61 -11.47 -15.01 -10.45
N ARG A 62 -12.40 -14.94 -9.48
CA ARG A 62 -12.08 -14.55 -8.11
C ARG A 62 -11.24 -15.62 -7.37
N ALA A 63 -11.45 -16.89 -7.66
CA ALA A 63 -10.62 -17.97 -7.12
C ALA A 63 -9.18 -17.88 -7.62
N ARG A 64 -8.98 -17.48 -8.89
CA ARG A 64 -7.65 -17.28 -9.49
C ARG A 64 -6.94 -16.02 -9.01
N LEU A 65 -7.66 -14.90 -8.85
CA LEU A 65 -7.06 -13.64 -8.41
C LEU A 65 -6.67 -13.62 -6.94
N ARG A 66 -7.33 -14.41 -6.08
CA ARG A 66 -7.01 -14.47 -4.64
C ARG A 66 -5.54 -14.81 -4.34
N PRO A 67 -4.97 -15.92 -4.82
CA PRO A 67 -3.57 -16.25 -4.58
C PRO A 67 -2.61 -15.20 -5.19
N TYR A 68 -2.95 -14.67 -6.37
CA TYR A 68 -2.22 -13.58 -7.01
C TYR A 68 -2.17 -12.33 -6.12
N HIS A 69 -3.32 -11.77 -5.72
CA HIS A 69 -3.38 -10.60 -4.85
C HIS A 69 -2.64 -10.81 -3.53
N ALA A 70 -2.76 -11.99 -2.93
CA ALA A 70 -2.05 -12.31 -1.69
C ALA A 70 -0.53 -12.31 -1.88
N ARG A 71 -0.01 -12.97 -2.92
CA ARG A 71 1.43 -13.02 -3.22
C ARG A 71 1.97 -11.63 -3.54
N MET A 72 1.31 -10.88 -4.42
CA MET A 72 1.76 -9.54 -4.81
C MET A 72 1.76 -8.58 -3.63
N LYS A 73 0.70 -8.60 -2.80
CA LYS A 73 0.63 -7.80 -1.57
C LYS A 73 1.82 -8.10 -0.65
N GLN A 74 2.13 -9.38 -0.44
CA GLN A 74 3.24 -9.79 0.41
C GLN A 74 4.58 -9.24 -0.11
N GLU A 75 4.83 -9.31 -1.42
CA GLU A 75 6.07 -8.77 -2.00
C GLU A 75 6.12 -7.24 -1.86
N ILE A 76 5.02 -6.52 -2.12
CA ILE A 76 4.95 -5.06 -1.94
C ILE A 76 5.27 -4.65 -0.49
N GLU A 77 4.61 -5.30 0.47
CA GLU A 77 4.79 -5.02 1.91
C GLU A 77 6.20 -5.39 2.39
N ARG A 78 6.83 -6.41 1.80
CA ARG A 78 8.23 -6.80 2.10
C ARG A 78 9.22 -5.69 1.76
N PHE A 79 8.98 -4.95 0.70
CA PHE A 79 9.75 -3.75 0.38
C PHE A 79 9.20 -2.51 1.08
N GLY A 80 8.30 -2.62 2.06
CA GLY A 80 7.73 -1.53 2.86
C GLY A 80 6.73 -0.64 2.10
N GLY A 81 6.23 -1.10 0.96
CA GLY A 81 5.13 -0.43 0.26
C GLY A 81 3.80 -0.70 0.96
N THR A 82 2.88 0.26 0.87
CA THR A 82 1.50 0.09 1.34
C THR A 82 0.59 -0.15 0.15
N VAL A 83 -0.12 -1.28 0.11
CA VAL A 83 -1.16 -1.50 -0.90
C VAL A 83 -2.34 -0.58 -0.58
N GLU A 84 -2.61 0.36 -1.48
CA GLU A 84 -3.70 1.31 -1.31
C GLU A 84 -5.03 0.68 -1.71
N LYS A 85 -5.09 0.09 -2.90
CA LYS A 85 -6.31 -0.55 -3.41
C LYS A 85 -6.04 -1.55 -4.53
N PHE A 86 -7.02 -2.42 -4.74
CA PHE A 86 -7.15 -3.26 -5.92
C PHE A 86 -8.17 -2.62 -6.86
N VAL A 87 -7.77 -2.32 -8.09
CA VAL A 87 -8.65 -1.77 -9.14
C VAL A 87 -8.95 -2.89 -10.12
N GLY A 88 -9.99 -3.67 -9.82
CA GLY A 88 -10.25 -4.92 -10.54
C GLY A 88 -9.14 -5.95 -10.23
N ASP A 89 -8.34 -6.25 -11.24
CA ASP A 89 -7.17 -7.14 -11.20
C ASP A 89 -5.84 -6.38 -11.09
N ALA A 90 -5.86 -5.06 -11.27
CA ALA A 90 -4.70 -4.20 -11.04
C ALA A 90 -4.49 -3.89 -9.55
N ILE A 91 -3.23 -3.70 -9.19
CA ILE A 91 -2.78 -3.38 -7.83
C ILE A 91 -2.14 -2.01 -7.85
N MET A 92 -2.55 -1.16 -6.92
CA MET A 92 -1.92 0.13 -6.70
C MET A 92 -1.30 0.17 -5.30
N ALA A 93 -0.01 0.48 -5.26
CA ALA A 93 0.76 0.56 -4.04
C ALA A 93 1.55 1.87 -3.96
N VAL A 94 1.79 2.31 -2.73
CA VAL A 94 2.45 3.57 -2.44
C VAL A 94 3.65 3.33 -1.54
N PHE A 95 4.76 3.93 -1.90
CA PHE A 95 5.99 4.03 -1.13
C PHE A 95 6.15 5.49 -0.71
N GLY A 96 6.51 5.71 0.55
CA GLY A 96 6.57 7.04 1.16
C GLY A 96 5.33 7.48 1.94
N ALA A 97 4.32 6.62 2.03
CA ALA A 97 3.16 6.79 2.88
C ALA A 97 2.81 5.47 3.59
N PRO A 98 2.42 5.50 4.88
CA PRO A 98 2.33 6.69 5.75
C PRO A 98 3.70 7.23 6.21
N VAL A 99 4.74 6.39 6.14
CA VAL A 99 6.12 6.71 6.54
C VAL A 99 6.99 6.89 5.30
N ALA A 100 7.74 7.98 5.25
CA ALA A 100 8.66 8.32 4.16
C ALA A 100 10.07 7.85 4.45
N HIS A 101 10.76 7.41 3.39
CA HIS A 101 12.15 6.98 3.38
C HIS A 101 12.87 7.61 2.18
N GLU A 102 14.18 7.83 2.29
CA GLU A 102 14.96 8.45 1.21
C GLU A 102 15.04 7.56 -0.05
N ASP A 103 14.86 6.25 0.12
CA ASP A 103 14.99 5.21 -0.90
C ASP A 103 13.62 4.69 -1.42
N ASP A 104 12.51 5.40 -1.16
CA ASP A 104 11.16 4.93 -1.54
C ASP A 104 11.02 4.65 -3.05
N ALA A 105 11.68 5.41 -3.91
CA ALA A 105 11.67 5.17 -5.36
C ALA A 105 12.42 3.88 -5.74
N GLU A 106 13.58 3.63 -5.14
CA GLU A 106 14.38 2.42 -5.36
C GLU A 106 13.63 1.18 -4.85
N ARG A 107 12.99 1.30 -3.67
CA ARG A 107 12.15 0.24 -3.10
C ARG A 107 10.94 -0.06 -3.97
N ALA A 108 10.28 0.96 -4.54
CA ALA A 108 9.17 0.77 -5.48
C ALA A 108 9.59 -0.01 -6.73
N VAL A 109 10.73 0.35 -7.33
CA VAL A 109 11.29 -0.37 -8.50
C VAL A 109 11.71 -1.79 -8.13
N SER A 110 12.36 -1.97 -6.98
CA SER A 110 12.77 -3.29 -6.49
C SER A 110 11.58 -4.21 -6.24
N ALA A 111 10.49 -3.67 -5.67
CA ALA A 111 9.24 -4.38 -5.51
C ALA A 111 8.63 -4.78 -6.86
N ALA A 112 8.62 -3.86 -7.83
CA ALA A 112 8.10 -4.13 -9.16
C ALA A 112 8.86 -5.28 -9.87
N LEU A 113 10.19 -5.30 -9.76
CA LEU A 113 11.01 -6.37 -10.32
C LEU A 113 10.76 -7.71 -9.61
N ARG A 114 10.73 -7.71 -8.28
CA ARG A 114 10.45 -8.93 -7.51
C ARG A 114 9.06 -9.49 -7.78
N ILE A 115 8.07 -8.63 -8.04
CA ILE A 115 6.72 -9.02 -8.45
C ILE A 115 6.74 -9.84 -9.75
N LEU A 116 7.57 -9.46 -10.73
CA LEU A 116 7.72 -10.21 -11.97
C LEU A 116 8.24 -11.62 -11.70
N ASP A 117 9.27 -11.76 -10.86
CA ASP A 117 9.83 -13.06 -10.48
C ASP A 117 8.81 -13.90 -9.68
N ALA A 118 8.12 -13.27 -8.72
CA ALA A 118 7.12 -13.94 -7.89
C ALA A 118 5.91 -14.43 -8.70
N LEU A 119 5.58 -13.75 -9.81
CA LEU A 119 4.54 -14.20 -10.72
C LEU A 119 4.96 -15.44 -11.51
N VAL A 120 6.23 -15.53 -11.91
CA VAL A 120 6.78 -16.73 -12.55
C VAL A 120 6.66 -17.92 -11.61
N GLU A 121 7.12 -17.76 -10.35
CA GLU A 121 6.97 -18.79 -9.30
C GLU A 121 5.50 -19.20 -9.12
N LEU A 122 4.58 -18.22 -9.07
CA LEU A 122 3.16 -18.48 -8.89
C LEU A 122 2.54 -19.26 -10.08
N ASN A 123 2.96 -18.96 -11.30
CA ASN A 123 2.53 -19.69 -12.49
C ASN A 123 3.05 -21.13 -12.50
N GLU A 124 4.26 -21.37 -11.98
CA GLU A 124 4.81 -22.74 -11.83
C GLU A 124 4.04 -23.54 -10.77
N GLU A 125 3.69 -22.90 -9.63
CA GLU A 125 2.85 -23.49 -8.59
C GLU A 125 1.42 -23.79 -9.08
N HIS A 126 0.94 -23.01 -10.06
CA HIS A 126 -0.40 -23.09 -10.60
C HIS A 126 -0.39 -23.03 -12.14
N PRO A 127 -0.12 -24.15 -12.83
CA PRO A 127 0.03 -24.20 -14.28
C PRO A 127 -1.18 -23.69 -15.11
N GLY A 128 -2.35 -23.53 -14.49
CA GLY A 128 -3.55 -22.98 -15.14
C GLY A 128 -3.78 -21.48 -14.95
N LEU A 129 -2.90 -20.76 -14.25
CA LEU A 129 -2.99 -19.31 -14.07
C LEU A 129 -2.47 -18.55 -15.29
N GLU A 130 -1.32 -18.95 -15.84
CA GLU A 130 -0.65 -18.35 -17.01
C GLU A 130 -0.72 -16.82 -17.03
N LEU A 131 -0.48 -16.18 -15.88
CA LEU A 131 -0.59 -14.74 -15.74
C LEU A 131 0.68 -14.05 -16.22
N ALA A 132 0.51 -12.91 -16.89
CA ALA A 132 1.58 -11.94 -17.13
C ALA A 132 1.15 -10.59 -16.53
N VAL A 133 2.09 -9.78 -16.08
CA VAL A 133 1.81 -8.43 -15.56
C VAL A 133 2.75 -7.40 -16.16
N ARG A 134 2.31 -6.16 -16.17
CA ARG A 134 3.13 -4.97 -16.41
C ARG A 134 3.17 -4.13 -15.15
N GLY A 135 4.34 -3.59 -14.84
CA GLY A 135 4.55 -2.68 -13.72
C GLY A 135 4.92 -1.29 -14.21
N ALA A 136 4.35 -0.25 -13.59
CA ALA A 136 4.74 1.14 -13.79
C ALA A 136 5.05 1.77 -12.43
N VAL A 137 6.14 2.56 -12.37
CA VAL A 137 6.50 3.33 -11.17
C VAL A 137 6.56 4.80 -11.55
N ASN A 138 5.87 5.64 -10.78
CA ASN A 138 5.90 7.08 -10.93
C ASN A 138 6.16 7.75 -9.57
N THR A 139 7.03 8.76 -9.55
CA THR A 139 7.40 9.49 -8.33
C THR A 139 7.02 10.95 -8.48
N GLY A 140 6.43 11.53 -7.45
CA GLY A 140 6.19 12.96 -7.40
C GLY A 140 5.41 13.40 -6.17
N GLU A 141 4.95 14.64 -6.18
CA GLU A 141 4.17 15.20 -5.08
C GLU A 141 2.74 14.66 -5.09
N ALA A 142 2.25 14.28 -3.90
CA ALA A 142 0.86 13.94 -3.70
C ALA A 142 0.39 14.34 -2.29
N MET A 143 -0.92 14.46 -2.13
CA MET A 143 -1.55 14.66 -0.83
C MET A 143 -1.76 13.31 -0.16
N VAL A 144 -1.20 13.14 1.03
CA VAL A 144 -1.27 11.91 1.81
C VAL A 144 -2.20 12.10 3.00
N THR A 145 -3.23 11.29 3.10
CA THR A 145 -4.14 11.30 4.25
C THR A 145 -3.56 10.44 5.37
N LEU A 146 -3.09 11.08 6.43
CA LEU A 146 -2.57 10.41 7.61
C LEU A 146 -3.70 9.69 8.36
N GLY A 147 -3.46 8.43 8.67
CA GLY A 147 -4.43 7.57 9.35
C GLY A 147 -5.51 7.01 8.42
N ALA A 148 -5.37 7.18 7.09
CA ALA A 148 -6.22 6.51 6.12
C ALA A 148 -6.18 4.99 6.34
N ARG A 149 -7.36 4.37 6.30
CA ARG A 149 -7.53 2.92 6.38
C ARG A 149 -7.81 2.39 4.97
N PRO A 150 -6.77 2.03 4.19
CA PRO A 150 -6.97 1.45 2.86
C PRO A 150 -7.82 0.18 2.89
N ALA A 151 -7.77 -0.59 3.99
CA ALA A 151 -8.65 -1.76 4.20
C ALA A 151 -10.15 -1.40 4.31
N GLU A 152 -10.50 -0.16 4.66
CA GLU A 152 -11.86 0.37 4.74
C GLU A 152 -12.23 1.19 3.48
N GLY A 153 -11.37 1.21 2.46
CA GLY A 153 -11.59 1.90 1.19
C GLY A 153 -11.19 3.38 1.18
N GLU A 154 -10.52 3.86 2.23
CA GLU A 154 -10.00 5.23 2.27
C GLU A 154 -8.74 5.36 1.41
N GLY A 155 -8.75 6.29 0.46
CA GLY A 155 -7.58 6.61 -0.35
C GLY A 155 -6.46 7.20 0.49
N ILE A 156 -5.25 6.66 0.34
CA ILE A 156 -4.07 7.14 1.05
C ILE A 156 -3.49 8.34 0.31
N VAL A 157 -3.60 8.37 -1.02
CA VAL A 157 -2.92 9.35 -1.88
C VAL A 157 -3.88 9.98 -2.89
N ALA A 158 -3.84 11.32 -2.99
CA ALA A 158 -4.51 12.08 -4.04
C ALA A 158 -3.52 13.02 -4.77
N GLY A 159 -3.45 12.94 -6.10
CA GLY A 159 -2.60 13.80 -6.93
C GLY A 159 -2.30 13.24 -8.33
N ASP A 160 -1.67 14.02 -9.21
CA ASP A 160 -1.39 13.62 -10.61
C ASP A 160 -0.47 12.39 -10.73
N VAL A 161 0.38 12.15 -9.72
CA VAL A 161 1.25 10.95 -9.67
C VAL A 161 0.42 9.66 -9.63
N HIS A 162 -0.75 9.72 -8.98
CA HIS A 162 -1.72 8.62 -8.94
C HIS A 162 -2.44 8.46 -10.30
N ALA A 163 -2.61 9.52 -11.09
CA ALA A 163 -3.29 9.47 -12.39
C ALA A 163 -2.36 9.01 -13.53
N ASN A 164 -1.09 9.42 -13.51
CA ASN A 164 -0.12 9.14 -14.57
C ASN A 164 0.60 7.78 -14.43
N ALA A 165 0.37 7.05 -13.34
CA ALA A 165 0.90 5.69 -13.16
C ALA A 165 -0.03 4.59 -13.72
N ALA A 166 -1.28 4.93 -14.06
CA ALA A 166 -2.30 4.02 -14.57
C ALA A 166 -2.24 3.85 -16.10
#